data_AF-A0A3B8VBV9-F1
#
_entry.id   AF-A0A3B8VBV9-F1
#
_cell.length_a   1.000
_cell.length_b   1.000
_cell.length_c   1.000
_cell.angle_alpha   90.00
_cell.angle_beta   90.00
_cell.angle_gamma   90.00
#
_symmetry.space_group_name_H-M   'P 1'
#
loop_
_entity.id
_entity.type
_entity.pdbx_description
1 polymer ?
#
loop_
_entity_poly.entity_id
_entity_poly.type
_entity_poly.pdbx_seq_one_letter_code
_entity_poly.pdbx_strand_id
1 'polypeptide(L)'
;DLDRALILGSRSFGKGLVQIVRPLSYNNSLKITTSRYYIPSGRSIQSAIYTHQDAGHSMQIPDSLRKAFKTQNGRIVYDGVGIDPDISVEEPSQKLVEIALLQNSAYFFYANEYRSKNATFDAKSIDDEMLDDFFEYLDRTNFDYVTRVERHLTSLQNQLKEDGISVDESVMVNLDTAVENQKFRELWNASDVIRKELFLELTARYSGQVGRFEAAIKSDSTIIKATELFRNPTQIANVLGE
;
A
#
# COMPACT_ATOMS: atom_id res chain seq x y z
N ASP A 1 -20.15 -15.15 0.28
CA ASP A 1 -20.98 -15.94 -0.66
C ASP A 1 -21.69 -17.12 0.00
N LEU A 2 -20.95 -18.07 0.59
CA LEU A 2 -21.55 -19.20 1.33
C LEU A 2 -21.88 -18.88 2.79
N ASP A 3 -21.65 -17.62 3.21
CA ASP A 3 -21.82 -17.15 4.59
C ASP A 3 -21.12 -18.03 5.67
N ARG A 4 -20.07 -18.76 5.28
CA ARG A 4 -19.24 -19.58 6.17
C ARG A 4 -18.35 -18.76 7.11
N ALA A 5 -17.98 -17.56 6.69
CA ALA A 5 -17.08 -16.68 7.42
C ALA A 5 -17.31 -15.22 7.01
N LEU A 6 -16.93 -14.30 7.90
CA LEU A 6 -16.84 -12.89 7.62
C LEU A 6 -15.47 -12.52 7.06
N ILE A 7 -15.44 -11.56 6.13
CA ILE A 7 -14.24 -10.97 5.58
C ILE A 7 -14.00 -9.61 6.23
N LEU A 8 -12.81 -9.41 6.77
CA LEU A 8 -12.40 -8.18 7.43
C LEU A 8 -11.09 -7.69 6.80
N GLY A 9 -10.99 -6.40 6.49
CA GLY A 9 -9.81 -5.81 5.86
C GLY A 9 -10.17 -4.76 4.82
N SER A 10 -9.40 -4.70 3.74
CA SER A 10 -9.60 -3.79 2.61
C SER A 10 -10.15 -4.53 1.38
N ARG A 11 -10.72 -3.78 0.42
CA ARG A 11 -11.24 -4.34 -0.83
C ARG A 11 -10.12 -5.00 -1.64
N SER A 12 -10.36 -6.22 -2.11
CA SER A 12 -9.37 -6.93 -2.94
C SER A 12 -9.23 -6.31 -4.34
N PHE A 13 -8.10 -6.54 -5.00
CA PHE A 13 -7.80 -5.96 -6.32
C PHE A 13 -8.80 -6.35 -7.43
N GLY A 14 -9.46 -7.50 -7.31
CA GLY A 14 -10.40 -7.99 -8.32
C GLY A 14 -9.75 -8.49 -9.61
N LYS A 15 -8.63 -9.22 -9.50
CA LYS A 15 -8.02 -9.93 -10.63
C LYS A 15 -8.75 -11.26 -10.86
N GLY A 16 -9.72 -11.25 -11.75
CA GLY A 16 -10.58 -12.39 -12.05
C GLY A 16 -10.25 -13.13 -13.35
N LEU A 17 -9.25 -12.72 -14.13
CA LEU A 17 -8.92 -13.35 -15.42
C LEU A 17 -7.89 -14.47 -15.29
N VAL A 18 -8.12 -15.55 -16.04
CA VAL A 18 -7.18 -16.67 -16.18
C VAL A 18 -6.48 -16.56 -17.52
N GLN A 19 -5.14 -16.55 -17.50
CA GLN A 19 -4.32 -16.56 -18.70
C GLN A 19 -3.50 -17.84 -18.82
N ILE A 20 -3.39 -18.34 -20.04
CA ILE A 20 -2.45 -19.40 -20.40
C ILE A 20 -1.35 -18.83 -21.30
N VAL A 21 -0.14 -19.37 -21.18
CA VAL A 21 0.97 -19.04 -22.08
C VAL A 21 1.19 -20.23 -23.02
N ARG A 22 1.17 -19.96 -24.33
CA ARG A 22 1.46 -20.95 -25.37
C ARG A 22 2.77 -20.59 -26.05
N PRO A 23 3.76 -21.50 -26.11
CA PRO A 23 4.99 -21.24 -26.84
C PRO A 23 4.68 -21.11 -28.33
N LEU A 24 5.41 -20.23 -29.01
CA LEU A 24 5.40 -20.04 -30.45
C LEU A 24 6.81 -20.31 -31.01
N SER A 25 6.91 -20.40 -32.34
CA SER A 25 8.19 -20.47 -33.02
C SER A 25 9.08 -19.26 -32.70
N TYR A 26 10.39 -19.44 -32.85
CA TYR A 26 11.40 -18.40 -32.66
C TYR A 26 11.47 -17.86 -31.22
N ASN A 27 11.34 -18.75 -30.22
CA ASN A 27 11.42 -18.39 -28.79
C ASN A 27 10.40 -17.32 -28.35
N ASN A 28 9.28 -17.23 -29.06
CA ASN A 28 8.18 -16.35 -28.72
C ASN A 28 7.13 -17.09 -27.86
N SER A 29 6.23 -16.35 -27.23
CA SER A 29 5.13 -16.92 -26.46
C SER A 29 3.88 -16.04 -26.55
N LEU A 30 2.72 -16.69 -26.68
CA LEU A 30 1.43 -16.05 -26.74
C LEU A 30 0.71 -16.21 -25.40
N LYS A 31 0.42 -15.11 -24.73
CA LYS A 31 -0.40 -15.08 -23.51
C LYS A 31 -1.85 -14.80 -23.87
N ILE A 32 -2.74 -15.76 -23.62
CA ILE A 32 -4.16 -15.68 -23.97
C ILE A 32 -5.00 -15.75 -22.70
N THR A 33 -5.93 -14.82 -22.54
CA THR A 33 -6.97 -14.93 -21.52
C THR A 33 -8.03 -15.93 -21.99
N THR A 34 -8.23 -17.02 -21.25
CA THR A 34 -9.16 -18.09 -21.64
C THR A 34 -10.44 -18.11 -20.83
N SER A 35 -10.42 -17.55 -19.62
CA SER A 35 -11.53 -17.68 -18.68
C SER A 35 -11.53 -16.53 -17.69
N ARG A 36 -12.63 -16.42 -16.95
CA ARG A 36 -12.79 -15.52 -15.81
C ARG A 36 -13.46 -16.24 -14.65
N TYR A 37 -13.11 -15.86 -13.42
CA TYR A 37 -13.64 -16.43 -12.20
C TYR A 37 -15.02 -15.88 -11.86
N TYR A 38 -15.92 -16.79 -11.51
CA TYR A 38 -17.19 -16.52 -10.87
C TYR A 38 -17.20 -17.18 -9.51
N ILE A 39 -17.73 -16.49 -8.51
CA ILE A 39 -17.91 -17.01 -7.15
C ILE A 39 -19.33 -17.59 -6.99
N PRO A 40 -19.62 -18.40 -5.94
CA PRO A 40 -20.85 -19.20 -5.86
C PRO A 40 -22.16 -18.44 -6.03
N SER A 41 -22.23 -17.14 -5.70
CA SER A 41 -23.41 -16.30 -5.99
C SER A 41 -23.62 -16.00 -7.48
N GLY A 42 -22.70 -16.42 -8.36
CA GLY A 42 -22.72 -16.15 -9.80
C GLY A 42 -22.12 -14.80 -10.19
N ARG A 43 -21.57 -14.02 -9.25
CA ARG A 43 -20.93 -12.74 -9.54
C ARG A 43 -19.49 -12.89 -10.02
N SER A 44 -19.05 -11.96 -10.88
CA SER A 44 -17.66 -11.87 -11.35
C SER A 44 -16.86 -10.96 -10.44
N ILE A 45 -15.65 -11.38 -10.07
CA ILE A 45 -14.71 -10.57 -9.26
C ILE A 45 -13.82 -9.66 -10.12
N GLN A 46 -13.85 -9.81 -11.45
CA GLN A 46 -13.00 -9.04 -12.36
C GLN A 46 -13.36 -7.55 -12.32
N SER A 47 -12.38 -6.69 -11.98
CA SER A 47 -12.58 -5.26 -11.79
C SER A 47 -12.57 -4.42 -13.08
N ALA A 48 -11.77 -4.82 -14.06
CA ALA A 48 -11.61 -4.12 -15.32
C ALA A 48 -12.43 -4.77 -16.45
N ILE A 49 -13.21 -3.96 -17.16
CA ILE A 49 -13.78 -4.32 -18.46
C ILE A 49 -12.80 -3.87 -19.55
N TYR A 50 -12.53 -4.77 -20.49
CA TYR A 50 -11.78 -4.47 -21.71
C TYR A 50 -12.79 -4.37 -22.85
N THR A 51 -13.14 -3.16 -23.26
CA THR A 51 -14.00 -2.93 -24.43
C THR A 51 -13.16 -2.88 -25.69
N HIS A 52 -13.68 -3.45 -26.78
CA HIS A 52 -12.99 -3.44 -28.08
C HIS A 52 -12.92 -2.05 -28.73
N GLN A 53 -13.70 -1.09 -28.22
CA GLN A 53 -13.82 0.25 -28.80
C GLN A 53 -12.66 1.18 -28.42
N ASP A 54 -12.02 0.96 -27.26
CA ASP A 54 -10.98 1.84 -26.74
C ASP A 54 -9.65 1.10 -26.53
N ALA A 55 -9.01 0.68 -27.64
CA ALA A 55 -7.58 0.37 -27.75
C ALA A 55 -6.86 -0.32 -26.56
N GLY A 56 -7.53 -1.20 -25.81
CA GLY A 56 -6.95 -1.90 -24.66
C GLY A 56 -6.94 -1.15 -23.33
N HIS A 57 -7.68 -0.04 -23.19
CA HIS A 57 -7.87 0.63 -21.91
C HIS A 57 -8.85 -0.12 -21.00
N SER A 58 -8.45 -0.34 -19.75
CA SER A 58 -9.29 -0.90 -18.70
C SER A 58 -10.17 0.18 -18.07
N MET A 59 -11.49 0.02 -18.11
CA MET A 59 -12.40 0.84 -17.32
C MET A 59 -12.82 0.09 -16.04
N GLN A 60 -12.76 0.77 -14.90
CA GLN A 60 -13.42 0.30 -13.69
C GLN A 60 -14.92 0.58 -13.78
N ILE A 61 -15.72 -0.36 -13.29
CA ILE A 61 -17.17 -0.20 -13.22
C ILE A 61 -17.47 0.79 -12.08
N PRO A 62 -18.13 1.94 -12.35
CA PRO A 62 -18.59 2.84 -11.30
C PRO A 62 -19.50 2.12 -10.31
N ASP A 63 -19.42 2.46 -9.02
CA ASP A 63 -20.20 1.76 -7.99
C ASP A 63 -21.71 1.78 -8.25
N SER A 64 -22.23 2.85 -8.85
CA SER A 64 -23.65 2.99 -9.23
C SER A 64 -24.12 2.02 -10.31
N LEU A 65 -23.21 1.44 -11.08
CA LEU A 65 -23.50 0.50 -12.18
C LEU A 65 -23.24 -0.96 -11.78
N ARG A 66 -22.83 -1.21 -10.54
CA ARG A 66 -22.56 -2.57 -10.05
C ARG A 66 -23.85 -3.35 -9.87
N LYS A 67 -23.84 -4.60 -10.32
CA LYS A 67 -25.00 -5.48 -10.21
C LYS A 67 -25.03 -6.12 -8.83
N ALA A 68 -26.20 -6.07 -8.20
CA ALA A 68 -26.46 -6.73 -6.93
C ALA A 68 -26.70 -8.24 -7.12
N PHE A 69 -26.14 -9.02 -6.22
CA PHE A 69 -26.27 -10.46 -6.06
C PHE A 69 -26.61 -10.75 -4.60
N LYS A 70 -26.91 -12.02 -4.31
CA LYS A 70 -27.21 -12.47 -2.95
C LYS A 70 -26.27 -13.60 -2.53
N THR A 71 -25.85 -13.58 -1.28
CA THR A 71 -25.22 -14.73 -0.64
C THR A 71 -26.24 -15.84 -0.38
N GLN A 72 -25.78 -17.00 0.07
CA GLN A 72 -26.64 -18.14 0.39
C GLN A 72 -27.72 -17.79 1.43
N ASN A 73 -27.38 -16.96 2.42
CA ASN A 73 -28.31 -16.47 3.45
C ASN A 73 -29.00 -15.14 3.08
N GLY A 74 -28.84 -14.68 1.83
CA GLY A 74 -29.62 -13.56 1.29
C GLY A 74 -29.01 -12.16 1.45
N ARG A 75 -27.78 -12.03 1.98
CA ARG A 75 -27.10 -10.73 2.10
C ARG A 75 -26.78 -10.17 0.72
N ILE A 76 -26.94 -8.85 0.56
CA ILE A 76 -26.65 -8.17 -0.71
C ILE A 76 -25.14 -8.04 -0.88
N VAL A 77 -24.64 -8.49 -2.03
CA VAL A 77 -23.24 -8.36 -2.43
C VAL A 77 -23.16 -7.88 -3.88
N TYR A 78 -22.10 -7.19 -4.26
CA TYR A 78 -21.98 -6.55 -5.57
C TYR A 78 -20.85 -7.15 -6.40
N ASP A 79 -21.00 -7.16 -7.73
CA ASP A 79 -19.94 -7.61 -8.63
C ASP A 79 -18.93 -6.51 -8.98
N GLY A 80 -17.91 -6.84 -9.77
CA GLY A 80 -17.27 -5.86 -10.65
C GLY A 80 -16.09 -5.05 -10.11
N VAL A 81 -15.63 -5.25 -8.87
CA VAL A 81 -14.44 -4.55 -8.31
C VAL A 81 -13.67 -5.40 -7.28
N GLY A 82 -13.72 -6.73 -7.43
CA GLY A 82 -13.14 -7.67 -6.46
C GLY A 82 -14.11 -8.07 -5.36
N ILE A 83 -13.58 -8.28 -4.16
CA ILE A 83 -14.33 -8.71 -2.97
C ILE A 83 -14.29 -7.57 -1.97
N ASP A 84 -15.46 -7.00 -1.69
CA ASP A 84 -15.63 -6.07 -0.58
C ASP A 84 -15.61 -6.84 0.75
N PRO A 85 -14.93 -6.30 1.78
CA PRO A 85 -14.97 -6.87 3.11
C PRO A 85 -16.36 -6.66 3.73
N ASP A 86 -16.79 -7.59 4.58
CA ASP A 86 -17.98 -7.42 5.41
C ASP A 86 -17.75 -6.34 6.48
N ILE A 87 -16.52 -6.21 6.96
CA ILE A 87 -16.07 -5.17 7.89
C ILE A 87 -14.82 -4.51 7.32
N SER A 88 -14.95 -3.25 6.90
CA SER A 88 -13.83 -2.47 6.39
C SER A 88 -12.86 -2.10 7.50
N VAL A 89 -11.57 -2.32 7.25
CA VAL A 89 -10.47 -1.74 8.02
C VAL A 89 -9.73 -0.81 7.09
N GLU A 90 -9.70 0.47 7.43
CA GLU A 90 -8.95 1.45 6.65
C GLU A 90 -7.46 1.16 6.79
N GLU A 91 -6.83 0.81 5.67
CA GLU A 91 -5.39 0.86 5.55
C GLU A 91 -5.01 2.28 5.15
N PRO A 92 -4.23 3.01 5.98
CA PRO A 92 -3.78 4.33 5.61
C PRO A 92 -2.99 4.23 4.30
N SER A 93 -3.30 5.13 3.36
CA SER A 93 -2.54 5.23 2.12
C SER A 93 -1.09 5.55 2.44
N GLN A 94 -0.15 4.71 1.98
CA GLN A 94 1.27 4.97 2.21
C GLN A 94 1.67 6.31 1.59
N LYS A 95 2.39 7.12 2.37
CA LYS A 95 2.95 8.39 1.89
C LYS A 95 4.18 8.12 1.02
N LEU A 96 4.51 9.06 0.15
CA LEU A 96 5.65 8.90 -0.75
C LEU A 96 6.97 8.72 0.01
N VAL A 97 7.15 9.44 1.11
CA VAL A 97 8.32 9.31 1.98
C VAL A 97 8.45 7.91 2.58
N GLU A 98 7.35 7.30 3.01
CA GLU A 98 7.33 5.93 3.55
C GLU A 98 7.75 4.91 2.49
N ILE A 99 7.24 5.07 1.27
CA ILE A 99 7.61 4.24 0.12
C ILE A 99 9.10 4.41 -0.20
N ALA A 100 9.60 5.64 -0.20
CA ALA A 100 11.00 5.93 -0.50
C ALA A 100 11.95 5.34 0.55
N LEU A 101 11.60 5.42 1.84
CA LEU A 101 12.37 4.80 2.92
C LEU A 101 12.47 3.27 2.74
N LEU A 102 11.39 2.63 2.32
CA LEU A 102 11.37 1.19 2.02
C LEU A 102 12.21 0.85 0.78
N GLN A 103 12.05 1.58 -0.31
CA GLN A 103 12.78 1.34 -1.57
C GLN A 103 14.29 1.51 -1.43
N ASN A 104 14.71 2.50 -0.64
CA ASN A 104 16.12 2.73 -0.33
C ASN A 104 16.64 1.79 0.78
N SER A 105 15.80 0.88 1.30
CA SER A 105 16.16 -0.03 2.39
C SER A 105 16.68 0.70 3.63
N ALA A 106 16.20 1.92 3.89
CA ALA A 106 16.71 2.79 4.94
C ALA A 106 16.62 2.13 6.32
N TYR A 107 15.47 1.53 6.64
CA TYR A 107 15.26 0.79 7.89
C TYR A 107 16.23 -0.39 8.03
N PHE A 108 16.46 -1.15 6.95
CA PHE A 108 17.33 -2.32 6.96
C PHE A 108 18.78 -1.94 7.25
N PHE A 109 19.29 -0.91 6.55
CA PHE A 109 20.65 -0.43 6.73
C PHE A 109 20.85 0.23 8.10
N TYR A 110 19.89 1.04 8.53
CA TYR A 110 19.90 1.58 9.89
C TYR A 110 19.93 0.47 10.95
N ALA A 111 19.07 -0.54 10.84
CA ALA A 111 19.04 -1.64 11.80
C ALA A 111 20.35 -2.43 11.86
N ASN A 112 21.07 -2.55 10.73
CA ASN A 112 22.42 -3.15 10.70
C ASN A 112 23.43 -2.28 11.46
N GLU A 113 23.41 -0.97 11.20
CA GLU A 113 24.30 -0.04 11.88
C GLU A 113 24.03 0.01 13.39
N TYR A 114 22.76 0.07 13.76
CA TYR A 114 22.33 0.01 15.16
C TYR A 114 22.83 -1.26 15.84
N ARG A 115 22.70 -2.43 15.20
CA ARG A 115 23.20 -3.71 15.72
C ARG A 115 24.73 -3.79 15.81
N SER A 116 25.46 -3.07 14.95
CA SER A 116 26.92 -2.98 15.04
C SER A 116 27.38 -2.29 16.33
N LYS A 117 26.60 -1.30 16.79
CA LYS A 117 26.90 -0.48 17.98
C LYS A 117 26.26 -1.03 19.26
N ASN A 118 25.15 -1.75 19.14
CA ASN A 118 24.34 -2.23 20.26
C ASN A 118 24.26 -3.77 20.27
N ALA A 119 24.65 -4.39 21.38
CA ALA A 119 24.64 -5.85 21.50
C ALA A 119 23.21 -6.43 21.67
N THR A 120 22.31 -5.67 22.31
CA THR A 120 20.93 -6.08 22.62
C THR A 120 19.91 -5.03 22.18
N PHE A 121 18.67 -5.46 22.03
CA PHE A 121 17.51 -4.61 21.73
C PHE A 121 16.29 -5.20 22.43
N ASP A 122 16.02 -4.69 23.63
CA ASP A 122 14.93 -5.15 24.50
C ASP A 122 13.80 -4.12 24.62
N ALA A 123 13.79 -3.13 23.71
CA ALA A 123 12.76 -2.10 23.67
C ALA A 123 11.41 -2.68 23.24
N LYS A 124 10.32 -2.07 23.71
CA LYS A 124 8.95 -2.43 23.31
C LYS A 124 8.40 -1.58 22.16
N SER A 125 9.07 -0.46 21.89
CA SER A 125 8.76 0.53 20.88
C SER A 125 10.00 1.39 20.63
N ILE A 126 9.98 2.18 19.56
CA ILE A 126 11.01 3.19 19.27
C ILE A 126 10.65 4.47 20.03
N ASP A 127 11.57 4.93 20.89
CA ASP A 127 11.45 6.19 21.63
C ASP A 127 11.99 7.39 20.82
N ASP A 128 11.88 8.59 21.36
CA ASP A 128 12.27 9.82 20.66
C ASP A 128 13.77 9.85 20.34
N GLU A 129 14.61 9.37 21.26
CA GLU A 129 16.07 9.31 21.07
C GLU A 129 16.46 8.41 19.88
N MET A 130 15.83 7.22 19.77
CA MET A 130 16.05 6.33 18.63
C MET A 130 15.50 6.90 17.32
N LEU A 131 14.38 7.63 17.36
CA LEU A 131 13.83 8.26 16.17
C LEU A 131 14.76 9.39 15.67
N ASP A 132 15.27 10.21 16.58
CA ASP A 132 16.22 11.28 16.27
C ASP A 132 17.53 10.72 15.69
N ASP A 133 18.07 9.63 16.26
CA ASP A 133 19.23 8.91 15.71
C ASP A 133 18.95 8.36 14.29
N PHE A 134 17.73 7.90 14.03
CA PHE A 134 17.33 7.51 12.67
C PHE A 134 17.27 8.70 11.71
N PHE A 135 16.77 9.87 12.14
CA PHE A 135 16.77 11.07 11.31
C PHE A 135 18.19 11.59 11.04
N GLU A 136 19.08 11.54 12.02
CA GLU A 136 20.50 11.84 11.80
C GLU A 136 21.15 10.84 10.83
N TYR A 137 20.80 9.56 10.92
CA TYR A 137 21.22 8.55 9.95
C TYR A 137 20.76 8.90 8.51
N LEU A 138 19.50 9.35 8.34
CA LEU A 138 18.98 9.75 7.02
C LEU A 138 19.75 10.96 6.47
N ASP A 139 20.02 11.96 7.29
CA ASP A 139 20.81 13.13 6.90
C ASP A 139 22.25 12.74 6.48
N ARG A 140 22.92 11.96 7.33
CA ARG A 140 24.29 11.49 7.07
C ARG A 140 24.40 10.62 5.81
N THR A 141 23.36 9.86 5.50
CA THR A 141 23.32 9.03 4.27
C THR A 141 22.83 9.79 3.04
N ASN A 142 22.52 11.09 3.17
CA ASN A 142 21.91 11.93 2.14
C ASN A 142 20.67 11.26 1.55
N PHE A 143 19.79 10.75 2.41
CA PHE A 143 18.53 10.18 1.98
C PHE A 143 17.68 11.25 1.28
N ASP A 144 17.18 10.92 0.09
CA ASP A 144 16.34 11.81 -0.68
C ASP A 144 15.27 11.03 -1.46
N TYR A 145 14.20 11.72 -1.85
CA TYR A 145 13.13 11.19 -2.68
C TYR A 145 12.50 12.26 -3.56
N VAL A 146 12.17 11.86 -4.80
CA VAL A 146 11.61 12.78 -5.80
C VAL A 146 10.08 12.78 -5.76
N THR A 147 9.50 13.91 -5.37
CA THR A 147 8.05 14.13 -5.38
C THR A 147 7.48 14.23 -6.80
N ARG A 148 6.15 14.21 -6.90
CA ARG A 148 5.48 14.51 -8.17
C ARG A 148 5.69 15.98 -8.56
N VAL A 149 5.73 16.88 -7.59
CA VAL A 149 5.91 18.31 -7.83
C VAL A 149 7.29 18.57 -8.41
N GLU A 150 8.37 18.03 -7.84
CA GLU A 150 9.73 18.14 -8.39
C GLU A 150 9.83 17.64 -9.84
N ARG A 151 9.17 16.51 -10.15
CA ARG A 151 9.10 16.01 -11.53
C ARG A 151 8.43 17.00 -12.48
N HIS A 152 7.34 17.63 -12.04
CA HIS A 152 6.65 18.65 -12.83
C HIS A 152 7.46 19.94 -12.94
N LEU A 153 8.13 20.38 -11.87
CA LEU A 153 9.02 21.55 -11.90
C LEU A 153 10.19 21.33 -12.87
N THR A 154 10.81 20.15 -12.84
CA THR A 154 11.88 19.77 -13.79
C THR A 154 11.36 19.79 -15.23
N SER A 155 10.18 19.20 -15.47
CA SER A 155 9.55 19.20 -16.80
C SER A 155 9.24 20.62 -17.28
N LEU A 156 8.73 21.47 -16.38
CA LEU A 156 8.41 22.87 -16.68
C LEU A 156 9.68 23.67 -17.01
N GLN A 157 10.73 23.52 -16.20
CA GLN A 157 12.03 24.16 -16.45
C GLN A 157 12.59 23.79 -17.83
N ASN A 158 12.46 22.53 -18.23
CA ASN A 158 12.92 22.08 -19.55
C ASN A 158 12.09 22.71 -20.67
N GLN A 159 10.76 22.72 -20.56
CA GLN A 159 9.88 23.34 -21.55
C GLN A 159 10.11 24.85 -21.70
N LEU A 160 10.29 25.57 -20.59
CA LEU A 160 10.60 27.00 -20.62
C LEU A 160 11.91 27.28 -21.39
N LYS A 161 12.93 26.44 -21.19
CA LYS A 161 14.20 26.53 -21.93
C LYS A 161 14.02 26.23 -23.41
N GLU A 162 13.24 25.21 -23.76
CA GLU A 162 12.94 24.84 -25.16
C GLU A 162 12.18 25.95 -25.89
N ASP A 163 11.20 26.56 -25.23
CA ASP A 163 10.40 27.65 -25.80
C ASP A 163 11.10 29.03 -25.75
N GLY A 164 12.31 29.09 -25.17
CA GLY A 164 13.07 30.34 -25.01
C GLY A 164 12.42 31.34 -24.05
N ILE A 165 11.54 30.87 -23.16
CA ILE A 165 10.85 31.68 -22.16
C ILE A 165 11.78 31.89 -20.96
N SER A 166 12.20 33.14 -20.74
CA SER A 166 12.97 33.51 -19.55
C SER A 166 12.05 33.67 -18.34
N VAL A 167 12.36 32.96 -17.26
CA VAL A 167 11.70 33.10 -15.96
C VAL A 167 12.76 33.52 -14.94
N ASP A 168 12.38 34.41 -14.03
CA ASP A 168 13.24 34.81 -12.91
C ASP A 168 13.64 33.56 -12.10
N GLU A 169 14.95 33.36 -11.94
CA GLU A 169 15.52 32.21 -11.24
C GLU A 169 14.98 32.08 -9.80
N SER A 170 14.67 33.21 -9.15
CA SER A 170 14.09 33.24 -7.81
C SER A 170 12.74 32.52 -7.73
N VAL A 171 11.95 32.50 -8.80
CA VAL A 171 10.66 31.80 -8.84
C VAL A 171 10.87 30.29 -8.71
N MET A 172 11.83 29.74 -9.45
CA MET A 172 12.12 28.31 -9.37
C MET A 172 12.72 27.93 -8.02
N VAL A 173 13.69 28.71 -7.53
CA VAL A 173 14.32 28.49 -6.22
C VAL A 173 13.28 28.51 -5.09
N ASN A 174 12.31 29.43 -5.13
CA ASN A 174 11.25 29.51 -4.13
C ASN A 174 10.32 28.28 -4.17
N LEU A 175 9.99 27.77 -5.36
CA LEU A 175 9.17 26.57 -5.51
C LEU A 175 9.93 25.32 -5.01
N ASP A 176 11.20 25.17 -5.38
CA ASP A 176 12.04 24.07 -4.91
C ASP A 176 12.17 24.10 -3.38
N THR A 177 12.43 25.28 -2.81
CA THR A 177 12.49 25.47 -1.34
C THR A 177 11.17 25.13 -0.65
N ALA A 178 10.02 25.45 -1.26
CA ALA A 178 8.71 25.10 -0.71
C ALA A 178 8.49 23.58 -0.69
N VAL A 179 8.96 22.88 -1.72
CA VAL A 179 8.90 21.40 -1.79
C VAL A 179 9.83 20.78 -0.75
N GLU A 180 11.07 21.25 -0.61
CA GLU A 180 12.01 20.74 0.39
C GLU A 180 11.48 20.91 1.82
N ASN A 181 10.94 22.08 2.15
CA ASN A 181 10.30 22.30 3.44
C ASN A 181 9.10 21.38 3.68
N GLN A 182 8.37 21.01 2.62
CA GLN A 182 7.27 20.05 2.72
C GLN A 182 7.77 18.62 2.93
N LYS A 183 8.86 18.21 2.26
CA LYS A 183 9.49 16.89 2.44
C LYS A 183 9.91 16.67 3.88
N PHE A 184 10.54 17.67 4.50
CA PHE A 184 10.91 17.63 5.92
C PHE A 184 9.68 17.44 6.83
N ARG A 185 8.61 18.21 6.60
CA ARG A 185 7.35 18.05 7.36
C ARG A 185 6.71 16.68 7.16
N GLU A 186 6.78 16.11 5.95
CA GLU A 186 6.25 14.79 5.67
C GLU A 186 7.00 13.69 6.42
N LEU A 187 8.33 13.79 6.51
CA LEU A 187 9.14 12.88 7.32
C LEU A 187 8.69 12.92 8.79
N TRP A 188 8.53 14.12 9.35
CA TRP A 188 8.05 14.30 10.72
C TRP A 188 6.63 13.76 10.93
N ASN A 189 5.70 14.04 10.01
CA ASN A 189 4.33 13.55 10.08
C ASN A 189 4.23 12.03 9.93
N ALA A 190 5.23 11.39 9.30
CA ALA A 190 5.31 9.94 9.17
C ALA A 190 5.96 9.25 10.39
N SER A 191 6.28 9.99 11.47
CA SER A 191 7.00 9.45 12.64
C SER A 191 6.36 8.18 13.22
N ASP A 192 5.03 8.10 13.33
CA ASP A 192 4.38 6.91 13.89
C ASP A 192 4.60 5.66 13.02
N VAL A 193 4.55 5.83 11.69
CA VAL A 193 4.81 4.77 10.73
C VAL A 193 6.29 4.39 10.75
N ILE A 194 7.18 5.39 10.78
CA ILE A 194 8.64 5.20 10.86
C ILE A 194 9.00 4.43 12.13
N ARG A 195 8.47 4.80 13.30
CA ARG A 195 8.67 4.08 14.57
C ARG A 195 8.22 2.64 14.46
N LYS A 196 7.05 2.39 13.87
CA LYS A 196 6.54 1.03 13.67
C LYS A 196 7.48 0.21 12.78
N GLU A 197 7.86 0.71 11.61
CA GLU A 197 8.72 -0.02 10.67
C GLU A 197 10.14 -0.22 11.23
N LEU A 198 10.72 0.78 11.90
CA LEU A 198 11.98 0.65 12.62
C LEU A 198 11.91 -0.41 13.71
N PHE A 199 10.85 -0.41 14.52
CA PHE A 199 10.66 -1.41 15.56
C PHE A 199 10.64 -2.82 14.98
N LEU A 200 9.90 -3.01 13.88
CA LEU A 200 9.80 -4.32 13.21
C LEU A 200 11.15 -4.74 12.62
N GLU A 201 11.88 -3.84 11.99
CA GLU A 201 13.16 -4.15 11.35
C GLU A 201 14.27 -4.40 12.37
N LEU A 202 14.32 -3.63 13.46
CA LEU A 202 15.20 -3.91 14.61
C LEU A 202 14.81 -5.23 15.27
N THR A 203 13.54 -5.48 15.55
CA THR A 203 13.11 -6.78 16.11
C THR A 203 13.52 -7.94 15.20
N ALA A 204 13.36 -7.79 13.89
CA ALA A 204 13.80 -8.79 12.92
C ALA A 204 15.31 -9.04 12.98
N ARG A 205 16.10 -7.99 13.20
CA ARG A 205 17.56 -8.07 13.31
C ARG A 205 18.02 -8.84 14.54
N TYR A 206 17.33 -8.71 15.67
CA TYR A 206 17.72 -9.32 16.95
C TYR A 206 17.08 -10.68 17.20
N SER A 207 15.82 -10.85 16.81
CA SER A 207 14.98 -12.02 17.13
C SER A 207 14.56 -12.81 15.88
N GLY A 208 15.08 -12.45 14.71
CA GLY A 208 14.75 -13.09 13.44
C GLY A 208 13.32 -12.81 12.97
N GLN A 209 12.91 -13.51 11.91
CA GLN A 209 11.58 -13.30 11.31
C GLN A 209 10.44 -13.66 12.25
N VAL A 210 10.62 -14.66 13.14
CA VAL A 210 9.61 -15.03 14.13
C VAL A 210 9.32 -13.86 15.07
N GLY A 211 10.36 -13.22 15.61
CA GLY A 211 10.19 -12.04 16.47
C GLY A 211 9.53 -10.87 15.74
N ARG A 212 9.88 -10.66 14.46
CA ARG A 212 9.22 -9.64 13.61
C ARG A 212 7.72 -9.88 13.51
N PHE A 213 7.29 -11.11 13.24
CA PHE A 213 5.88 -11.45 13.14
C PHE A 213 5.15 -11.27 14.48
N GLU A 214 5.73 -11.72 15.58
CA GLU A 214 5.15 -11.54 16.92
C GLU A 214 4.99 -10.05 17.29
N ALA A 215 5.94 -9.20 16.89
CA ALA A 215 5.85 -7.75 17.05
C ALA A 215 4.78 -7.12 16.15
N ALA A 216 4.73 -7.51 14.87
CA ALA A 216 3.77 -7.00 13.90
C ALA A 216 2.33 -7.25 14.33
N ILE A 217 2.03 -8.46 14.82
CA ILE A 217 0.69 -8.87 15.26
C ILE A 217 0.10 -7.92 16.31
N LYS A 218 0.92 -7.36 17.20
CA LYS A 218 0.46 -6.47 18.29
C LYS A 218 0.01 -5.09 17.81
N SER A 219 0.46 -4.67 16.63
CA SER A 219 0.22 -3.34 16.06
C SER A 219 -0.56 -3.38 14.74
N ASP A 220 -1.03 -4.56 14.36
CA ASP A 220 -1.80 -4.77 13.14
C ASP A 220 -3.26 -4.40 13.36
N SER A 221 -3.75 -3.41 12.62
CA SER A 221 -5.11 -2.88 12.78
C SER A 221 -6.19 -3.92 12.45
N THR A 222 -5.92 -4.82 11.50
CA THR A 222 -6.82 -5.89 11.09
C THR A 222 -6.93 -6.93 12.19
N ILE A 223 -5.80 -7.32 12.81
CA ILE A 223 -5.80 -8.27 13.93
C ILE A 223 -6.44 -7.68 15.18
N ILE A 224 -6.17 -6.41 15.48
CA ILE A 224 -6.82 -5.70 16.60
C ILE A 224 -8.34 -5.70 16.39
N LYS A 225 -8.80 -5.30 15.19
CA LYS A 225 -10.23 -5.28 14.86
C LYS A 225 -10.86 -6.66 14.89
N ALA A 226 -10.17 -7.68 14.40
CA ALA A 226 -10.63 -9.06 14.46
C ALA A 226 -10.79 -9.53 15.92
N THR A 227 -9.83 -9.18 16.79
CA THR A 227 -9.88 -9.54 18.21
C THR A 227 -11.03 -8.85 18.93
N GLU A 228 -11.31 -7.58 18.61
CA GLU A 228 -12.51 -6.87 19.10
C GLU A 228 -13.80 -7.59 18.67
N LEU A 229 -13.88 -7.98 17.39
CA LEU A 229 -15.05 -8.65 16.83
C LEU A 229 -15.30 -10.01 17.48
N PHE A 230 -14.26 -10.81 17.71
CA PHE A 230 -14.38 -12.09 18.40
C PHE A 230 -14.87 -11.97 19.84
N ARG A 231 -14.68 -10.81 20.49
CA ARG A 231 -15.23 -10.53 21.82
C ARG A 231 -16.70 -10.11 21.79
N ASN A 232 -17.29 -9.89 20.60
CA ASN A 232 -18.68 -9.49 20.41
C ASN A 232 -19.43 -10.41 19.42
N PRO A 233 -19.88 -11.61 19.85
CA PRO A 233 -20.58 -12.55 18.99
C PRO A 233 -21.87 -12.00 18.37
N THR A 234 -22.57 -11.09 19.06
CA THR A 234 -23.78 -10.45 18.55
C THR A 234 -23.49 -9.58 17.32
N GLN A 235 -22.34 -8.90 17.30
CA GLN A 235 -21.92 -8.13 16.12
C GLN A 235 -21.66 -9.05 14.92
N ILE A 236 -21.08 -10.22 15.13
CA ILE A 236 -20.87 -11.22 14.08
C ILE A 236 -22.20 -11.71 13.52
N ALA A 237 -23.14 -12.11 14.39
CA ALA A 237 -24.47 -12.56 14.00
C ALA A 237 -25.23 -11.50 13.20
N ASN A 238 -25.20 -10.24 13.67
CA ASN A 238 -25.83 -9.12 12.96
C ASN A 238 -25.27 -8.92 11.53
N VAL A 239 -23.97 -9.09 11.34
CA VAL A 239 -23.35 -8.96 10.00
C VAL A 239 -23.67 -10.16 9.11
N LEU A 240 -23.81 -11.35 9.68
CA LEU A 240 -24.26 -12.56 8.97
C LEU A 240 -25.77 -12.60 8.71
N GLY A 241 -26.54 -11.75 9.38
CA GLY A 241 -28.00 -11.74 9.30
C GLY A 241 -28.65 -12.90 10.07
N GLU A 242 -28.00 -13.35 11.15
CA GLU A 242 -28.47 -14.39 12.09
C GLU A 242 -29.12 -13.79 13.35
#